data_AF-A0AA86N0C0-F1
#
_entry.id   AF-A0AA86N0C0-F1
#
_cell.length_a   1.000
_cell.length_b   1.000
_cell.length_c   1.000
_cell.angle_alpha   90.00
_cell.angle_beta   90.00
_cell.angle_gamma   90.00
#
_symmetry.space_group_name_H-M   'P 1'
#
loop_
_entity.id
_entity.type
_entity.pdbx_description
1 polymer ?
#
loop_
_entity_poly.entity_id
_entity_poly.type
_entity_poly.pdbx_seq_one_letter_code
_entity_poly.pdbx_strand_id
1 'polypeptide(L)'
;MATGLPAQTIGEEAELDRLQARAEESMANGDAEGAAMSMGRAALMAQQLGKRFGTQPTALVYRSAESLFRAQEQGYRALALFHRAGGQAPASRGVCHTLRSAHLGLRKAMASLNLDEQTLQALSPAETTRIKQLRTSADDWTTVLASMTADFQCPEPSPSTDHPPD
;
A
#
# COMPACT_ATOMS: atom_id res chain seq x y z
N MET A 1 11.30 0.79 -34.05
CA MET A 1 12.41 1.20 -33.16
C MET A 1 11.86 2.26 -32.21
N ALA A 2 11.70 1.92 -30.92
CA ALA A 2 11.14 2.81 -29.90
C ALA A 2 12.17 3.01 -28.77
N THR A 3 13.16 3.87 -29.01
CA THR A 3 14.25 4.19 -28.06
C THR A 3 13.88 5.36 -27.13
N GLY A 4 12.68 5.32 -26.53
CA GLY A 4 12.20 6.34 -25.58
C GLY A 4 11.79 5.80 -24.20
N LEU A 5 11.86 4.49 -23.98
CA LEU A 5 11.30 3.80 -22.82
C LEU A 5 12.11 3.87 -21.51
N PRO A 6 13.46 3.88 -21.48
CA PRO A 6 14.18 3.79 -20.21
C PRO A 6 14.12 5.08 -19.39
N ALA A 7 14.21 6.25 -20.03
CA ALA A 7 14.22 7.54 -19.33
C ALA A 7 12.88 7.87 -18.65
N GLN A 8 11.75 7.48 -19.27
CA GLN A 8 10.42 7.70 -18.68
C GLN A 8 10.19 6.77 -17.48
N THR A 9 10.62 5.51 -17.58
CA THR A 9 10.55 4.55 -16.48
C THR A 9 11.43 4.98 -15.29
N ILE A 10 12.67 5.42 -15.55
CA ILE A 10 13.56 5.96 -14.50
C ILE A 10 12.93 7.18 -13.82
N GLY A 11 12.27 8.05 -14.59
CA GLY A 11 11.56 9.21 -14.04
C GLY A 11 10.36 8.84 -13.16
N GLU A 12 9.58 7.84 -13.56
CA GLU A 12 8.45 7.33 -12.79
C GLU A 12 8.89 6.59 -11.53
N GLU A 13 9.97 5.79 -11.61
CA GLU A 13 10.58 5.15 -10.43
C GLU A 13 11.08 6.17 -9.42
N ALA A 14 11.77 7.23 -9.89
CA ALA A 14 12.19 8.32 -9.01
C ALA A 14 11.01 9.09 -8.41
N GLU A 15 9.92 9.26 -9.15
CA GLU A 15 8.70 9.88 -8.63
C GLU A 15 8.00 9.01 -7.59
N LEU A 16 8.03 7.67 -7.71
CA LEU A 16 7.54 6.78 -6.65
C LEU A 16 8.26 7.00 -5.33
N ASP A 17 9.59 7.12 -5.36
CA ASP A 17 10.38 7.36 -4.16
C ASP A 17 10.10 8.75 -3.57
N ARG A 18 9.94 9.77 -4.41
CA ARG A 18 9.52 11.11 -3.96
C ARG A 18 8.14 11.11 -3.31
N LEU A 19 7.19 10.34 -3.84
CA LEU A 19 5.84 10.27 -3.29
C LEU A 19 5.81 9.60 -1.91
N GLN A 20 6.62 8.56 -1.72
CA GLN A 20 6.77 7.93 -0.40
C GLN A 20 7.41 8.90 0.60
N ALA A 21 8.52 9.53 0.23
CA ALA A 21 9.18 10.53 1.09
C ALA A 21 8.25 11.70 1.45
N ARG A 22 7.42 12.14 0.49
CA ARG A 22 6.41 13.17 0.74
C ARG A 22 5.31 12.71 1.68
N ALA A 23 4.91 11.44 1.61
CA ALA A 23 3.94 10.90 2.57
C ALA A 23 4.51 10.88 3.99
N GLU A 24 5.78 10.49 4.14
CA GLU A 24 6.49 10.52 5.43
C GLU A 24 6.63 11.95 5.97
N GLU A 25 6.99 12.91 5.11
CA GLU A 25 7.07 14.33 5.47
C GLU A 25 5.70 14.88 5.90
N SER A 26 4.64 14.58 5.14
CA SER A 26 3.26 14.93 5.52
C SER A 26 2.90 14.36 6.89
N MET A 27 3.23 13.10 7.16
CA MET A 27 2.99 12.49 8.47
C MET A 27 3.79 13.14 9.59
N ALA A 28 5.06 13.47 9.35
CA ALA A 28 5.90 14.20 10.32
C ALA A 28 5.31 15.57 10.69
N ASN A 29 4.58 16.19 9.75
CA ASN A 29 3.87 17.45 9.94
C ASN A 29 2.44 17.29 10.47
N GLY A 30 2.00 16.07 10.80
CA GLY A 30 0.64 15.78 11.27
C GLY A 30 -0.44 15.85 10.18
N ASP A 31 -0.05 15.88 8.90
CA ASP A 31 -0.94 15.94 7.74
C ASP A 31 -1.23 14.54 7.18
N ALA A 32 -2.10 13.81 7.86
CA ALA A 32 -2.51 12.48 7.42
C ALA A 32 -3.25 12.49 6.06
N GLU A 33 -3.94 13.59 5.71
CA GLU A 33 -4.61 13.72 4.40
C GLU A 33 -3.58 13.88 3.27
N GLY A 34 -2.56 14.72 3.46
CA GLY A 34 -1.44 14.88 2.53
C GLY A 34 -0.66 13.58 2.33
N ALA A 35 -0.48 12.81 3.40
CA ALA A 35 0.13 11.49 3.32
C ALA A 35 -0.72 10.51 2.51
N ALA A 36 -2.04 10.48 2.75
CA ALA A 36 -2.98 9.66 1.98
C ALA A 36 -2.96 10.01 0.48
N MET A 37 -2.99 11.31 0.14
CA MET A 37 -2.92 11.76 -1.25
C MET A 37 -1.62 11.34 -1.95
N SER A 38 -0.48 11.47 -1.25
CA SER A 38 0.82 11.10 -1.79
C SER A 38 0.91 9.60 -2.05
N MET A 39 0.44 8.77 -1.11
CA MET A 39 0.40 7.32 -1.30
C MET A 39 -0.61 6.87 -2.36
N GLY A 40 -1.76 7.56 -2.48
CA GLY A 40 -2.72 7.32 -3.54
C GLY A 40 -2.13 7.57 -4.93
N ARG A 41 -1.36 8.66 -5.09
CA ARG A 41 -0.60 8.92 -6.33
C ARG A 41 0.46 7.85 -6.58
N ALA A 42 1.17 7.40 -5.53
CA ALA A 42 2.18 6.35 -5.66
C ALA A 42 1.54 5.03 -6.12
N ALA A 43 0.37 4.67 -5.58
CA ALA A 43 -0.37 3.49 -6.00
C ALA A 43 -0.78 3.54 -7.48
N LEU A 44 -1.26 4.68 -7.96
CA LEU A 44 -1.62 4.86 -9.37
C LEU A 44 -0.40 4.74 -10.30
N MET A 45 0.73 5.31 -9.89
CA MET A 45 1.98 5.21 -10.65
C MET A 45 2.53 3.79 -10.68
N ALA A 46 2.53 3.09 -9.53
CA ALA A 46 2.90 1.68 -9.46
C ALA A 46 1.99 0.82 -10.35
N GLN A 47 0.68 1.08 -10.37
CA GLN A 47 -0.25 0.41 -11.29
C GLN A 47 0.14 0.64 -12.76
N GLN A 48 0.46 1.88 -13.14
CA GLN A 48 0.86 2.23 -14.50
C GLN A 48 2.15 1.52 -14.92
N LEU A 49 3.16 1.51 -14.04
CA LEU A 49 4.41 0.79 -14.25
C LEU A 49 4.16 -0.72 -14.40
N GLY A 50 3.36 -1.32 -13.51
CA GLY A 50 2.99 -2.72 -13.59
C GLY A 50 2.33 -3.10 -14.92
N LYS A 51 1.43 -2.25 -15.44
CA LYS A 51 0.82 -2.43 -16.77
C LYS A 51 1.86 -2.33 -17.90
N ARG A 52 2.80 -1.40 -17.81
CA ARG A 52 3.86 -1.21 -18.82
C ARG A 52 4.78 -2.43 -18.93
N PHE A 53 5.14 -3.03 -17.80
CA PHE A 53 6.00 -4.22 -17.78
C PHE A 53 5.23 -5.52 -18.10
N GLY A 54 3.91 -5.54 -17.96
CA GLY A 54 3.05 -6.62 -18.42
C GLY A 54 3.26 -7.93 -17.66
N THR A 55 3.77 -8.95 -18.36
CA THR A 55 4.05 -10.29 -17.81
C THR A 55 5.50 -10.46 -17.35
N GLN A 56 6.34 -9.43 -17.49
CA GLN A 56 7.72 -9.48 -17.01
C GLN A 56 7.75 -9.63 -15.48
N PRO A 57 8.78 -10.28 -14.91
CA PRO A 57 8.97 -10.39 -13.46
C PRO A 57 8.88 -9.03 -12.75
N THR A 58 9.44 -7.97 -13.35
CA THR A 58 9.36 -6.58 -12.90
C THR A 58 7.93 -6.11 -12.61
N ALA A 59 6.94 -6.55 -13.39
CA ALA A 59 5.56 -6.17 -13.18
C ALA A 59 5.02 -6.64 -11.82
N LEU A 60 5.56 -7.73 -11.26
CA LEU A 60 5.19 -8.21 -9.91
C LEU A 60 5.67 -7.25 -8.82
N VAL A 61 6.83 -6.63 -8.99
CA VAL A 61 7.36 -5.61 -8.06
C VAL A 61 6.35 -4.45 -7.96
N TYR A 62 5.90 -3.95 -9.11
CA TYR A 62 4.97 -2.83 -9.18
C TYR A 62 3.54 -3.17 -8.75
N ARG A 63 3.04 -4.37 -9.08
CA ARG A 63 1.73 -4.83 -8.58
C ARG A 63 1.71 -5.01 -7.06
N SER A 64 2.83 -5.48 -6.49
CA SER A 64 3.00 -5.60 -5.04
C SER A 64 3.06 -4.23 -4.38
N ALA A 65 3.85 -3.30 -4.96
CA ALA A 65 3.92 -1.92 -4.51
C ALA A 65 2.55 -1.22 -4.59
N GLU A 66 1.78 -1.38 -5.66
CA GLU A 66 0.41 -0.82 -5.77
C GLU A 66 -0.45 -1.26 -4.59
N SER A 67 -0.51 -2.56 -4.31
CA SER A 67 -1.37 -3.10 -3.26
C SER A 67 -0.97 -2.57 -1.88
N LEU A 68 0.34 -2.47 -1.63
CA LEU A 68 0.86 -1.90 -0.39
C LEU A 68 0.52 -0.40 -0.29
N PHE A 69 0.80 0.39 -1.34
CA PHE A 69 0.55 1.83 -1.34
C PHE A 69 -0.94 2.16 -1.19
N ARG A 70 -1.85 1.33 -1.73
CA ARG A 70 -3.29 1.45 -1.46
C ARG A 70 -3.62 1.17 0.01
N ALA A 71 -2.97 0.20 0.63
CA ALA A 71 -3.14 -0.04 2.06
C ALA A 71 -2.72 1.18 2.89
N GLN A 72 -1.56 1.76 2.57
CA GLN A 72 -1.04 2.95 3.24
C GLN A 72 -1.94 4.18 3.04
N GLU A 73 -2.41 4.42 1.81
CA GLU A 73 -3.37 5.49 1.51
C GLU A 73 -4.65 5.34 2.35
N GLN A 74 -5.24 4.15 2.39
CA GLN A 74 -6.43 3.91 3.21
C GLN A 74 -6.15 4.03 4.71
N GLY A 75 -4.98 3.59 5.18
CA GLY A 75 -4.56 3.78 6.58
C GLY A 75 -4.50 5.26 6.95
N TYR A 76 -3.72 6.04 6.21
CA TYR A 76 -3.62 7.49 6.42
C TYR A 76 -4.97 8.20 6.29
N ARG A 77 -5.80 7.80 5.33
CA ARG A 77 -7.15 8.34 5.18
C ARG A 77 -8.03 8.04 6.40
N ALA A 78 -7.95 6.83 6.96
CA ALA A 78 -8.68 6.49 8.17
C ALA A 78 -8.25 7.35 9.35
N LEU A 79 -6.93 7.60 9.49
CA LEU A 79 -6.38 8.50 10.50
C LEU A 79 -6.90 9.94 10.34
N ALA A 80 -6.85 10.47 9.11
CA ALA A 80 -7.35 11.80 8.80
C ALA A 80 -8.85 11.94 9.11
N LEU A 81 -9.66 10.93 8.75
CA LEU A 81 -11.09 10.90 9.04
C LEU A 81 -11.37 10.83 10.55
N PHE A 82 -10.59 10.04 11.29
CA PHE A 82 -10.73 9.91 12.73
C PHE A 82 -10.44 11.25 13.43
N HIS A 83 -9.34 11.92 13.07
CA HIS A 83 -9.00 13.23 13.62
C HIS A 83 -10.02 14.31 13.25
N ARG A 84 -10.51 14.32 12.00
CA ARG A 84 -11.56 15.26 11.57
C ARG A 84 -12.86 15.07 12.36
N ALA A 85 -13.16 13.86 12.81
CA ALA A 85 -14.31 13.53 13.65
C ALA A 85 -14.09 13.82 15.15
N GLY A 86 -12.95 14.43 15.53
CA GLY A 86 -12.63 14.77 16.91
C GLY A 86 -11.75 13.76 17.65
N GLY A 87 -11.31 12.68 16.98
CA GLY A 87 -10.34 11.73 17.54
C GLY A 87 -10.86 10.91 18.73
N GLN A 88 -12.18 10.76 18.87
CA GLN A 88 -12.78 10.02 19.96
C GLN A 88 -13.18 8.61 19.51
N ALA A 89 -12.74 7.60 20.27
CA ALA A 89 -13.18 6.24 20.11
C ALA A 89 -14.52 6.01 20.86
N PRO A 90 -15.40 5.11 20.38
CA PRO A 90 -15.25 4.32 19.15
C PRO A 90 -15.39 5.16 17.89
N ALA A 91 -14.55 4.86 16.90
CA ALA A 91 -14.57 5.57 15.64
C ALA A 91 -15.86 5.32 14.85
N SER A 92 -16.16 6.22 13.91
CA SER A 92 -17.33 6.08 13.04
C SER A 92 -17.23 4.83 12.15
N ARG A 93 -18.39 4.34 11.69
CA ARG A 93 -18.47 3.25 10.71
C ARG A 93 -17.62 3.50 9.45
N GLY A 94 -17.52 4.76 9.02
CA GLY A 94 -16.71 5.16 7.87
C GLY A 94 -15.22 4.92 8.11
N VAL A 95 -14.70 5.39 9.25
CA VAL A 95 -13.30 5.18 9.65
C VAL A 95 -12.97 3.68 9.71
N CYS A 96 -13.81 2.89 10.38
CA CYS A 96 -13.58 1.45 10.51
C CYS A 96 -13.71 0.69 9.18
N HIS A 97 -14.59 1.14 8.28
CA HIS A 97 -14.66 0.59 6.92
C HIS A 97 -13.39 0.90 6.12
N THR A 98 -12.88 2.13 6.20
CA THR A 98 -11.62 2.53 5.57
C THR A 98 -10.43 1.71 6.12
N LEU A 99 -10.33 1.50 7.44
CA LEU A 99 -9.32 0.61 8.02
C LEU A 99 -9.41 -0.82 7.50
N ARG A 100 -10.62 -1.36 7.36
CA ARG A 100 -10.81 -2.71 6.78
C ARG A 100 -10.32 -2.79 5.33
N SER A 101 -10.54 -1.73 4.55
CA SER A 101 -10.00 -1.62 3.19
C SER A 101 -8.46 -1.56 3.18
N ALA A 102 -7.86 -0.86 4.15
CA ALA A 102 -6.40 -0.86 4.35
C ALA A 102 -5.87 -2.28 4.62
N HIS A 103 -6.47 -3.01 5.56
CA HIS A 103 -6.14 -4.41 5.86
C HIS A 103 -6.28 -5.32 4.64
N LEU A 104 -7.33 -5.16 3.83
CA LEU A 104 -7.52 -5.93 2.61
C LEU A 104 -6.39 -5.65 1.59
N GLY A 105 -6.01 -4.38 1.41
CA GLY A 105 -4.90 -3.99 0.56
C GLY A 105 -3.58 -4.61 1.05
N LEU A 106 -3.33 -4.56 2.36
CA LEU A 106 -2.12 -5.10 2.97
C LEU A 106 -2.01 -6.61 2.78
N ARG A 107 -3.10 -7.36 3.01
CA ARG A 107 -3.14 -8.81 2.75
C ARG A 107 -2.84 -9.14 1.29
N LYS A 108 -3.38 -8.37 0.35
CA LYS A 108 -3.09 -8.54 -1.08
C LYS A 108 -1.61 -8.31 -1.38
N ALA A 109 -1.02 -7.27 -0.79
CA ALA A 109 0.41 -6.99 -0.93
C ALA A 109 1.28 -8.11 -0.37
N MET A 110 1.00 -8.59 0.84
CA MET A 110 1.74 -9.70 1.44
C MET A 110 1.64 -10.98 0.62
N ALA A 111 0.45 -11.29 0.11
CA ALA A 111 0.24 -12.44 -0.77
C ALA A 111 1.07 -12.33 -2.06
N SER A 112 1.14 -11.15 -2.67
CA SER A 112 1.94 -10.93 -3.89
C SER A 112 3.44 -10.82 -3.63
N LEU A 113 3.85 -10.47 -2.40
CA LEU A 113 5.24 -10.42 -1.98
C LEU A 113 5.79 -11.79 -1.58
N ASN A 114 4.94 -12.81 -1.41
CA ASN A 114 5.37 -14.18 -1.15
C ASN A 114 5.78 -14.89 -2.46
N LEU A 115 6.92 -14.43 -3.00
CA LEU A 115 7.50 -14.93 -4.26
C LEU A 115 8.31 -16.21 -4.02
N ASP A 116 8.19 -17.17 -4.94
CA ASP A 116 9.04 -18.35 -4.98
C ASP A 116 10.49 -18.01 -5.42
N GLU A 117 11.39 -18.98 -5.22
CA GLU A 117 12.80 -18.81 -5.53
C GLU A 117 13.06 -18.57 -7.02
N GLN A 118 12.28 -19.21 -7.90
CA GLN A 118 12.40 -19.06 -9.35
C GLN A 118 12.07 -17.63 -9.79
N THR A 119 11.01 -17.04 -9.23
CA THR A 119 10.61 -15.66 -9.50
C THR A 119 11.66 -14.68 -8.97
N LEU A 120 12.21 -14.94 -7.78
CA LEU A 120 13.28 -14.11 -7.22
C LEU A 120 14.57 -14.16 -8.08
N GLN A 121 14.92 -15.31 -8.63
CA GLN A 121 16.07 -15.45 -9.54
C GLN A 121 15.87 -14.73 -10.88
N ALA A 122 14.61 -14.53 -11.30
CA ALA A 122 14.28 -13.80 -12.51
C ALA A 122 14.30 -12.27 -12.36
N LEU A 123 14.46 -11.76 -11.13
CA LEU A 123 14.58 -10.34 -10.84
C LEU A 123 16.04 -9.88 -10.87
N SER A 124 16.25 -8.62 -11.24
CA SER A 124 17.53 -7.94 -11.06
C SER A 124 17.86 -7.75 -9.56
N PRO A 125 19.14 -7.49 -9.21
CA PRO A 125 19.53 -7.18 -7.83
C PRO A 125 18.79 -5.99 -7.22
N ALA A 126 18.51 -4.95 -8.03
CA ALA A 126 17.78 -3.77 -7.60
C ALA A 126 16.31 -4.11 -7.27
N GLU A 127 15.64 -4.88 -8.13
CA GLU A 127 14.27 -5.33 -7.91
C GLU A 127 14.15 -6.26 -6.72
N THR A 128 15.12 -7.15 -6.53
CA THR A 128 15.19 -8.02 -5.34
C THR A 128 15.31 -7.21 -4.06
N THR A 129 16.14 -6.15 -4.08
CA THR A 129 16.25 -5.20 -2.97
C THR A 129 14.92 -4.50 -2.73
N ARG A 130 14.25 -4.06 -3.79
CA ARG A 130 12.95 -3.41 -3.69
C ARG A 130 11.87 -4.33 -3.10
N ILE A 131 11.83 -5.61 -3.49
CA ILE A 131 10.92 -6.60 -2.89
C ILE A 131 11.18 -6.75 -1.39
N LYS A 132 12.45 -6.79 -0.95
CA LYS A 132 12.78 -6.84 0.47
C LYS A 132 12.28 -5.60 1.22
N GLN A 133 12.48 -4.41 0.67
CA GLN A 133 11.97 -3.16 1.23
C GLN A 133 10.44 -3.16 1.33
N LEU A 134 9.74 -3.62 0.29
CA LEU A 134 8.28 -3.74 0.30
C LEU A 134 7.79 -4.74 1.35
N ARG A 135 8.49 -5.86 1.56
CA ARG A 135 8.17 -6.82 2.64
C ARG A 135 8.32 -6.17 4.01
N THR A 136 9.45 -5.53 4.29
CA THR A 136 9.67 -4.80 5.55
C THR A 136 8.57 -3.77 5.78
N SER A 137 8.26 -2.96 4.77
CA SER A 137 7.20 -1.97 4.87
C SER A 137 5.82 -2.61 5.10
N ALA A 138 5.51 -3.74 4.47
CA ALA A 138 4.26 -4.46 4.73
C ALA A 138 4.18 -5.01 6.16
N ASP A 139 5.28 -5.50 6.72
CA ASP A 139 5.36 -5.96 8.11
C ASP A 139 5.16 -4.80 9.09
N ASP A 140 5.81 -3.65 8.85
CA ASP A 140 5.63 -2.44 9.64
C ASP A 140 4.17 -1.97 9.62
N TRP A 141 3.56 -1.96 8.43
CA TRP A 141 2.16 -1.56 8.26
C TRP A 141 1.16 -2.56 8.85
N THR A 142 1.54 -3.82 9.03
CA THR A 142 0.73 -4.78 9.80
C THR A 142 0.58 -4.30 11.25
N THR A 143 1.69 -3.85 11.84
CA THR A 143 1.71 -3.32 13.21
C THR A 143 0.94 -2.00 13.30
N VAL A 144 1.15 -1.09 12.34
CA VAL A 144 0.44 0.21 12.30
C VAL A 144 -1.07 0.01 12.21
N LEU A 145 -1.56 -0.78 11.25
CA LEU A 145 -3.00 -0.97 11.06
C LEU A 145 -3.64 -1.73 12.24
N ALA A 146 -2.92 -2.66 12.87
CA ALA A 146 -3.39 -3.33 14.08
C ALA A 146 -3.53 -2.32 15.24
N SER A 147 -2.53 -1.46 15.47
CA SER A 147 -2.61 -0.39 16.48
C SER A 147 -3.79 0.52 16.22
N MET A 148 -3.94 1.03 14.98
CA MET A 148 -5.05 1.91 14.62
C MET A 148 -6.41 1.24 14.83
N THR A 149 -6.53 -0.05 14.54
CA THR A 149 -7.79 -0.80 14.76
C THR A 149 -8.14 -0.85 16.24
N ALA A 150 -7.16 -1.13 17.11
CA ALA A 150 -7.34 -1.14 18.55
C ALA A 150 -7.62 0.26 19.11
N ASP A 151 -6.82 1.25 18.74
CA ASP A 151 -6.92 2.63 19.22
C ASP A 151 -8.24 3.28 18.82
N PHE A 152 -8.71 3.00 17.61
CA PHE A 152 -9.99 3.51 17.10
C PHE A 152 -11.19 2.70 17.58
N GLN A 153 -10.94 1.59 18.30
CA GLN A 153 -11.94 0.62 18.76
C GLN A 153 -12.84 0.13 17.61
N CYS A 154 -12.22 -0.14 16.46
CA CYS A 154 -12.94 -0.71 15.34
C CYS A 154 -13.20 -2.20 15.57
N PRO A 155 -14.41 -2.70 15.32
CA PRO A 155 -14.69 -4.12 15.48
C PRO A 155 -13.83 -4.92 14.50
N GLU A 156 -13.16 -5.94 15.04
CA GLU A 156 -12.40 -6.91 14.25
C GLU A 156 -13.30 -7.43 13.11
N PRO A 157 -12.78 -7.59 11.89
CA PRO A 157 -13.53 -8.22 10.82
C PRO A 157 -13.86 -9.65 11.28
N SER A 158 -15.14 -9.92 11.51
CA SER A 158 -15.61 -11.26 11.86
C SER A 158 -15.17 -12.24 10.76
N PRO A 159 -14.68 -13.46 11.12
CA PRO A 159 -14.54 -14.52 10.15
C PRO A 159 -15.92 -14.76 9.56
N SER A 160 -16.08 -14.57 8.25
CA SER A 160 -17.35 -14.76 7.57
C SER A 160 -17.85 -16.17 7.83
N THR A 161 -18.97 -16.29 8.52
CA THR A 161 -19.87 -17.43 8.40
C THR A 161 -20.50 -17.31 7.02
N ASP A 162 -19.81 -17.80 5.99
CA ASP A 162 -20.42 -18.10 4.71
C ASP A 162 -21.47 -19.20 4.96
N HIS A 163 -22.73 -18.78 5.10
CA HIS A 163 -23.86 -19.67 4.90
C HIS A 163 -24.07 -19.79 3.38
N PRO A 164 -23.97 -20.99 2.79
CA PRO A 164 -24.42 -21.18 1.42
C PRO A 164 -25.93 -20.91 1.35
N PRO A 165 -26.45 -20.34 0.24
CA PRO A 165 -27.88 -20.26 0.03
C PRO A 165 -28.44 -21.67 -0.18
N ASP A 166 -29.55 -21.97 0.50
CA ASP A 166 -30.42 -23.13 0.26
C ASP A 166 -30.99 -23.13 -1.18
#